data_AF-A0A8S2I9G4-F1
#
_entry.id   AF-A0A8S2I9G4-F1
#
_cell.length_a   1.000
_cell.length_b   1.000
_cell.length_c   1.000
_cell.angle_alpha   90.00
_cell.angle_beta   90.00
_cell.angle_gamma   90.00
#
_symmetry.space_group_name_H-M   'P 1'
#
loop_
_entity.id
_entity.type
_entity.pdbx_description
1 polymer ?
#
loop_
_entity_poly.entity_id
_entity_poly.type
_entity_poly.pdbx_seq_one_letter_code
_entity_poly.pdbx_strand_id
1 'polypeptide(L)'
;MHWVEKPFVPPVGSFAGSFPPPPLRTEPEPIDYINSMFGEQSMKLLTDQSNLYSVQQNPNKPATDDRSKIDTLGGYCYLVLKHLMNPKRSFQKLILYRGGTLANEMIEEYKQTIGKGAINWLGFTSTSRDPHVAESFHGNTLSIIEIQTIFMHSANLSDISSVSHHLDEQEVLLQAGHYFEVEKVSSITGKYVIYLVF
;
A
#
# COMPACT_ATOMS: atom_id res chain seq x y z
N MET A 1 -23.50 4.23 9.88
CA MET A 1 -23.12 2.94 9.27
C MET A 1 -22.23 2.21 10.26
N HIS A 2 -22.61 1.02 10.74
CA HIS A 2 -21.77 0.21 11.63
C HIS A 2 -20.78 -0.59 10.79
N TRP A 3 -19.49 -0.40 11.00
CA TRP A 3 -18.44 -1.22 10.38
C TRP A 3 -18.38 -2.57 11.09
N VAL A 4 -18.44 -3.66 10.32
CA VAL A 4 -18.32 -5.03 10.82
C VAL A 4 -16.92 -5.52 10.47
N GLU A 5 -16.11 -5.85 11.48
CA GLU A 5 -14.87 -6.58 11.27
C GLU A 5 -15.18 -7.87 10.52
N LYS A 6 -14.63 -8.03 9.31
CA LYS A 6 -14.71 -9.31 8.60
C LYS A 6 -13.57 -10.19 9.10
N PRO A 7 -13.86 -11.44 9.53
CA PRO A 7 -12.80 -12.38 9.85
C PRO A 7 -11.96 -12.64 8.61
N PHE A 8 -10.63 -12.63 8.77
CA PHE A 8 -9.71 -13.03 7.71
C PHE A 8 -9.93 -14.51 7.39
N VAL A 9 -10.39 -14.80 6.17
CA VAL A 9 -10.49 -16.16 5.65
C VAL A 9 -9.26 -16.38 4.77
N PRO A 10 -8.31 -17.26 5.15
CA PRO A 10 -7.18 -17.56 4.29
C PRO A 10 -7.68 -18.08 2.94
N PRO A 11 -7.09 -17.67 1.81
CA PRO A 11 -7.51 -18.15 0.51
C PRO A 11 -7.32 -19.66 0.44
N VAL A 12 -8.44 -20.39 0.30
CA VAL A 12 -8.43 -21.84 0.11
C VAL A 12 -8.54 -22.10 -1.38
N GLY A 13 -7.40 -22.16 -2.06
CA GLY A 13 -7.34 -22.50 -3.48
C GLY A 13 -7.19 -24.00 -3.68
N SER A 14 -8.21 -24.69 -4.21
CA SER A 14 -8.00 -25.98 -4.85
C SER A 14 -7.58 -25.73 -6.30
N PHE A 15 -6.30 -25.91 -6.63
CA PHE A 15 -5.83 -25.82 -8.01
C PHE A 15 -6.27 -27.08 -8.76
N ALA A 16 -7.50 -27.07 -9.29
CA ALA A 16 -8.02 -28.14 -10.13
C ALA A 16 -7.83 -27.75 -11.61
N GLY A 17 -6.63 -28.01 -12.16
CA GLY A 17 -6.35 -27.76 -13.57
C GLY A 17 -4.87 -27.72 -13.91
N SER A 18 -4.58 -27.72 -15.21
CA SER A 18 -3.25 -27.42 -15.75
C SER A 18 -3.01 -25.91 -15.69
N PHE A 19 -1.75 -25.50 -15.54
CA PHE A 19 -1.39 -24.09 -15.74
C PHE A 19 -1.84 -23.61 -17.12
N PRO A 20 -2.33 -22.36 -17.26
CA PRO A 20 -2.53 -21.78 -18.58
C PRO A 20 -1.24 -21.87 -19.40
N PRO A 21 -1.32 -21.83 -20.74
CA PRO A 21 -0.13 -21.76 -21.56
C PRO A 21 0.55 -20.39 -21.38
N PRO A 22 1.90 -20.30 -21.51
CA PRO A 22 2.61 -19.03 -21.50
C PRO A 22 2.19 -18.14 -22.68
N PRO A 23 2.35 -16.80 -22.57
CA PRO A 23 2.05 -15.89 -23.67
C PRO A 23 2.88 -16.23 -24.92
N LEU A 24 2.23 -16.29 -26.08
CA LEU A 24 2.80 -16.74 -27.37
C LEU A 24 4.03 -15.96 -27.90
N ARG A 25 4.48 -14.89 -27.24
CA ARG A 25 5.43 -13.92 -27.84
C ARG A 25 6.80 -13.83 -27.17
N THR A 26 7.00 -14.52 -26.06
CA THR A 26 8.29 -14.63 -25.36
C THR A 26 8.21 -15.91 -24.55
N GLU A 27 9.24 -16.76 -24.58
CA GLU A 27 9.39 -17.83 -23.58
C GLU A 27 10.00 -17.18 -22.34
N PRO A 28 9.21 -16.69 -21.36
CA PRO A 28 9.80 -16.31 -20.07
C PRO A 28 10.46 -17.56 -19.48
N GLU A 29 11.53 -17.36 -18.72
CA GLU A 29 12.04 -18.42 -17.84
C GLU A 29 10.86 -18.97 -17.01
N PRO A 30 10.75 -20.29 -16.80
CA PRO A 30 9.60 -20.88 -16.09
C PRO A 30 9.29 -20.19 -14.74
N ILE A 31 10.33 -19.68 -14.07
CA ILE A 31 10.19 -18.94 -12.81
C ILE A 31 9.47 -17.59 -12.99
N ASP A 32 9.72 -16.87 -14.08
CA ASP A 32 9.09 -15.58 -14.38
C ASP A 32 7.62 -15.76 -14.76
N TYR A 33 7.30 -16.86 -15.44
CA TYR A 33 5.92 -17.24 -15.73
C TYR A 33 5.12 -17.51 -14.44
N ILE A 34 5.69 -18.31 -13.53
CA ILE A 34 5.10 -18.61 -12.22
C ILE A 34 4.92 -17.31 -11.42
N ASN A 35 5.96 -16.47 -11.34
CA ASN A 35 5.89 -15.19 -10.63
C ASN A 35 4.82 -14.25 -11.21
N SER A 36 4.66 -14.22 -12.53
CA SER A 36 3.63 -13.41 -13.18
C SER A 36 2.22 -13.89 -12.83
N MET A 37 1.97 -15.20 -12.99
CA MET A 37 0.65 -15.79 -12.76
C MET A 37 0.22 -15.69 -11.30
N PHE A 38 1.09 -16.12 -10.38
CA PHE A 38 0.78 -16.06 -8.95
C PHE A 38 0.86 -14.65 -8.41
N GLY A 39 1.70 -13.78 -8.98
CA GLY A 39 1.77 -12.37 -8.61
C GLY A 39 0.45 -11.64 -8.87
N GLU A 40 -0.15 -11.80 -10.04
CA GLU A 40 -1.44 -11.16 -10.34
C GLU A 40 -2.57 -11.67 -9.44
N GLN A 41 -2.67 -12.99 -9.22
CA GLN A 41 -3.67 -13.57 -8.32
C GLN A 41 -3.43 -13.17 -6.86
N SER A 42 -2.17 -13.09 -6.43
CA SER A 42 -1.83 -12.63 -5.09
C SER A 42 -2.16 -11.15 -4.91
N MET A 43 -1.97 -10.33 -5.96
CA MET A 43 -2.38 -8.93 -5.95
C MET A 43 -3.90 -8.77 -5.90
N LYS A 44 -4.66 -9.60 -6.64
CA LYS A 44 -6.13 -9.60 -6.57
C LYS A 44 -6.63 -10.04 -5.19
N LEU A 45 -6.03 -11.08 -4.62
CA LEU A 45 -6.33 -11.50 -3.25
C LEU A 45 -5.98 -10.42 -2.24
N LEU A 46 -4.84 -9.74 -2.44
CA LEU A 46 -4.46 -8.60 -1.62
C LEU A 46 -5.54 -7.54 -1.73
N THR A 47 -5.94 -7.14 -2.94
CA THR A 47 -6.93 -6.07 -3.15
C THR A 47 -8.34 -6.44 -2.67
N ASP A 48 -8.76 -7.67 -2.88
CA ASP A 48 -10.04 -8.24 -2.41
C ASP A 48 -10.13 -8.28 -0.88
N GLN A 49 -9.03 -8.64 -0.22
CA GLN A 49 -8.94 -8.68 1.23
C GLN A 49 -8.53 -7.31 1.81
N SER A 50 -8.02 -6.41 0.97
CA SER A 50 -7.53 -5.12 1.39
C SER A 50 -8.69 -4.15 1.55
N ASN A 51 -9.28 -4.28 2.70
CA ASN A 51 -9.56 -3.14 3.55
C ASN A 51 -8.24 -2.47 4.02
N LEU A 52 -7.19 -2.31 3.19
CA LEU A 52 -5.85 -1.88 3.63
C LEU A 52 -5.90 -0.52 4.35
N TYR A 53 -6.81 0.35 3.91
CA TYR A 53 -7.12 1.61 4.59
C TYR A 53 -7.69 1.42 6.00
N SER A 54 -8.50 0.39 6.25
CA SER A 54 -9.17 0.18 7.54
C SER A 54 -8.43 -0.76 8.49
N VAL A 55 -7.58 -1.68 7.98
CA VAL A 55 -6.83 -2.64 8.82
C VAL A 55 -5.54 -2.01 9.36
N GLN A 56 -4.90 -1.14 8.58
CA GLN A 56 -3.65 -0.49 9.01
C GLN A 56 -3.94 0.85 9.69
N GLN A 57 -4.26 0.78 10.99
CA GLN A 57 -4.51 1.95 11.82
C GLN A 57 -3.23 2.80 12.06
N ASN A 58 -2.06 2.17 12.03
CA ASN A 58 -0.78 2.86 12.22
C ASN A 58 0.21 2.49 11.10
N PRO A 59 0.50 3.39 10.16
CA PRO A 59 1.50 3.12 9.12
C PRO A 59 2.94 3.07 9.67
N ASN A 60 3.20 3.71 10.82
CA ASN A 60 4.51 3.77 11.46
C ASN A 60 4.85 2.52 12.28
N LYS A 61 3.91 1.59 12.43
CA LYS A 61 4.11 0.34 13.18
C LYS A 61 3.72 -0.86 12.33
N PRO A 62 4.45 -1.98 12.41
CA PRO A 62 4.01 -3.22 11.78
C PRO A 62 2.66 -3.64 12.41
N ALA A 63 1.76 -4.19 11.59
CA ALA A 63 0.43 -4.61 12.04
C ALA A 63 0.51 -5.62 13.20
N THR A 64 1.55 -6.45 13.23
CA THR A 64 1.92 -7.35 14.34
C THR A 64 3.41 -7.73 14.20
N ASP A 65 4.18 -7.85 15.29
CA ASP A 65 5.48 -8.59 15.29
C ASP A 65 5.25 -10.11 15.43
N ASP A 66 4.06 -10.58 15.04
CA ASP A 66 3.68 -11.98 15.10
C ASP A 66 4.34 -12.77 13.96
N ARG A 67 5.51 -13.32 14.25
CA ARG A 67 6.28 -14.15 13.32
C ARG A 67 5.69 -15.55 13.13
N SER A 68 4.68 -15.95 13.91
CA SER A 68 4.08 -17.29 13.82
C SER A 68 3.42 -17.57 12.46
N LYS A 69 3.12 -16.51 11.70
CA LYS A 69 2.48 -16.61 10.38
C LYS A 69 3.45 -16.57 9.20
N ILE A 70 4.78 -16.44 9.43
CA ILE A 70 5.76 -16.39 8.34
C ILE A 70 5.69 -17.66 7.47
N ASP A 71 5.53 -18.84 8.09
CA ASP A 71 5.48 -20.10 7.34
C ASP A 71 4.22 -20.26 6.49
N THR A 72 3.15 -19.50 6.79
CA THR A 72 1.88 -19.56 6.06
C THR A 72 1.68 -18.41 5.08
N LEU A 73 2.19 -17.22 5.39
CA LEU A 73 2.01 -16.00 4.58
C LEU A 73 3.28 -15.55 3.87
N GLY A 74 4.45 -16.08 4.23
CA GLY A 74 5.74 -15.63 3.69
C GLY A 74 5.85 -15.78 2.17
N GLY A 75 5.42 -16.94 1.64
CA GLY A 75 5.39 -17.18 0.19
C GLY A 75 4.46 -16.22 -0.56
N TYR A 76 3.28 -15.95 0.00
CA TYR A 76 2.33 -14.98 -0.54
C TYR A 76 2.92 -13.55 -0.55
N CYS A 77 3.47 -13.09 0.58
CA CYS A 77 4.11 -11.78 0.69
C CYS A 77 5.29 -11.63 -0.28
N TYR A 78 6.08 -12.69 -0.47
CA TYR A 78 7.17 -12.71 -1.44
C TYR A 78 6.68 -12.53 -2.88
N LEU A 79 5.61 -13.24 -3.27
CA LEU A 79 5.03 -13.16 -4.60
C LEU A 79 4.43 -11.77 -4.88
N VAL A 80 3.74 -11.18 -3.90
CA VAL A 80 3.27 -9.79 -3.95
C VAL A 80 4.46 -8.85 -4.14
N LEU A 81 5.47 -8.92 -3.28
CA LEU A 81 6.65 -8.06 -3.37
C LEU A 81 7.34 -8.18 -4.74
N LYS A 82 7.55 -9.40 -5.23
CA LYS A 82 8.14 -9.65 -6.56
C LYS A 82 7.33 -9.02 -7.69
N HIS A 83 6.01 -9.08 -7.62
CA HIS A 83 5.15 -8.45 -8.61
C HIS A 83 5.26 -6.92 -8.57
N LEU A 84 5.33 -6.34 -7.37
CA LEU A 84 5.47 -4.89 -7.15
C LEU A 84 6.86 -4.35 -7.53
N MET A 85 7.90 -5.19 -7.49
CA MET A 85 9.27 -4.84 -7.87
C MET A 85 9.50 -4.66 -9.39
N ASN A 86 8.48 -4.83 -10.23
CA ASN A 86 8.57 -4.54 -11.66
C ASN A 86 8.15 -3.09 -11.91
N PRO A 87 9.09 -2.13 -12.07
CA PRO A 87 8.76 -0.72 -12.25
C PRO A 87 8.03 -0.54 -13.59
N LYS A 88 6.74 -0.23 -13.54
CA LYS A 88 5.94 -0.05 -14.76
C LYS A 88 5.96 1.37 -15.30
N ARG A 89 6.34 2.40 -14.52
CA ARG A 89 6.30 3.82 -14.93
C ARG A 89 7.29 4.69 -14.18
N SER A 90 7.82 5.71 -14.84
CA SER A 90 8.43 6.87 -14.17
C SER A 90 7.39 7.94 -13.89
N PHE A 91 7.49 8.55 -12.72
CA PHE A 91 6.73 9.73 -12.35
C PHE A 91 7.73 10.87 -12.13
N GLN A 92 7.53 12.04 -12.74
CA GLN A 92 8.37 13.22 -12.47
C GLN A 92 7.97 13.90 -11.14
N LYS A 93 6.68 13.89 -10.84
CA LYS A 93 6.10 14.35 -9.59
C LYS A 93 4.76 13.65 -9.42
N LEU A 94 4.52 13.07 -8.24
CA LEU A 94 3.28 12.37 -7.94
C LEU A 94 2.77 12.83 -6.58
N ILE A 95 1.50 13.23 -6.50
CA ILE A 95 0.83 13.56 -5.24
C ILE A 95 -0.14 12.43 -4.94
N LEU A 96 -0.05 11.90 -3.73
CA LEU A 96 -0.88 10.81 -3.23
C LEU A 96 -1.57 11.25 -1.94
N TYR A 97 -2.71 10.63 -1.66
CA TYR A 97 -3.56 10.97 -0.53
C TYR A 97 -3.88 9.70 0.26
N ARG A 98 -3.90 9.83 1.59
CA ARG A 98 -4.33 8.75 2.49
C ARG A 98 -5.22 9.30 3.58
N GLY A 99 -6.47 8.86 3.62
CA GLY A 99 -7.34 9.04 4.78
C GLY A 99 -7.09 7.97 5.83
N GLY A 100 -7.29 8.32 7.10
CA GLY A 100 -7.21 7.36 8.17
C GLY A 100 -7.50 7.95 9.55
N THR A 101 -7.46 7.08 10.55
CA THR A 101 -7.52 7.49 11.96
C THR A 101 -6.18 7.23 12.61
N LEU A 102 -5.54 8.29 13.11
CA LEU A 102 -4.32 8.20 13.92
C LEU A 102 -4.64 8.53 15.38
N ALA A 103 -3.97 7.84 16.30
CA ALA A 103 -4.02 8.21 17.70
C ALA A 103 -3.32 9.56 17.91
N ASN A 104 -3.72 10.30 18.95
CA ASN A 104 -3.17 11.63 19.23
C ASN A 104 -1.66 11.60 19.44
N GLU A 105 -1.14 10.54 20.04
CA GLU A 105 0.30 10.34 20.27
C GLU A 105 1.07 10.27 18.95
N MET A 106 0.49 9.63 17.92
CA MET A 106 1.11 9.59 16.59
C MET A 106 1.06 10.96 15.93
N ILE A 107 -0.05 11.69 16.05
CA ILE A 107 -0.15 13.06 15.51
C ILE A 107 0.91 13.96 16.15
N GLU A 108 1.15 13.83 17.45
CA GLU A 108 2.23 14.53 18.13
C GLU A 108 3.62 14.10 17.65
N GLU A 109 3.83 12.81 17.38
CA GLU A 109 5.07 12.30 16.75
C GLU A 109 5.35 12.99 15.40
N TYR A 110 4.33 13.11 14.53
CA TYR A 110 4.47 13.85 13.27
C TYR A 110 4.85 15.32 13.52
N LYS A 111 4.16 16.01 14.43
CA LYS A 111 4.45 17.42 14.77
C LYS A 111 5.87 17.60 15.29
N GLN A 112 6.35 16.67 16.11
CA GLN A 112 7.69 16.73 16.71
C GLN A 112 8.81 16.43 15.72
N THR A 113 8.51 15.74 14.62
CA THR A 113 9.47 15.34 13.57
C THR A 113 9.77 16.47 12.58
N ILE A 114 8.92 17.49 12.49
CA ILE A 114 9.09 18.63 11.58
C ILE A 114 10.47 19.27 11.76
N GLY A 115 11.26 19.30 10.68
CA GLY A 115 12.61 19.88 10.65
C GLY A 115 13.68 19.09 11.43
N LYS A 116 13.38 17.89 11.94
CA LYS A 116 14.31 17.05 12.71
C LYS A 116 14.73 15.76 12.01
N GLY A 117 13.99 15.33 10.99
CA GLY A 117 14.30 14.12 10.23
C GLY A 117 13.07 13.58 9.50
N ALA A 118 13.09 12.28 9.24
CA ALA A 118 12.03 11.58 8.53
C ALA A 118 11.29 10.59 9.44
N ILE A 119 10.02 10.34 9.13
CA ILE A 119 9.20 9.30 9.73
C ILE A 119 9.15 8.07 8.82
N ASN A 120 9.19 6.87 9.41
CA ASN A 120 9.19 5.61 8.66
C ASN A 120 7.82 4.95 8.69
N TRP A 121 7.26 4.67 7.52
CA TRP A 121 6.08 3.84 7.33
C TRP A 121 6.51 2.38 7.11
N LEU A 122 6.51 1.61 8.19
CA LEU A 122 7.02 0.24 8.22
C LEU A 122 6.14 -0.76 7.47
N GLY A 123 4.87 -0.44 7.22
CA GLY A 123 3.94 -1.31 6.49
C GLY A 123 3.73 -0.86 5.05
N PHE A 124 3.31 -1.80 4.20
CA PHE A 124 2.70 -1.45 2.92
C PHE A 124 1.56 -0.48 3.17
N THR A 125 1.54 0.63 2.44
CA THR A 125 0.58 1.70 2.72
C THR A 125 -0.20 2.02 1.45
N SER A 126 -1.51 1.75 1.50
CA SER A 126 -2.42 2.10 0.42
C SER A 126 -2.68 3.61 0.39
N THR A 127 -2.68 4.17 -0.82
CA THR A 127 -2.91 5.59 -1.10
C THR A 127 -3.73 5.76 -2.38
N SER A 128 -4.39 6.90 -2.53
CA SER A 128 -5.17 7.25 -3.71
C SER A 128 -4.57 8.45 -4.42
N ARG A 129 -4.77 8.53 -5.74
CA ARG A 129 -4.51 9.76 -6.51
C ARG A 129 -5.64 10.78 -6.39
N ASP A 130 -6.82 10.34 -5.95
CA ASP A 130 -8.00 11.17 -5.79
C ASP A 130 -8.15 11.60 -4.32
N PRO A 131 -8.05 12.92 -4.01
CA PRO A 131 -8.21 13.39 -2.64
C PRO A 131 -9.62 13.13 -2.08
N HIS A 132 -10.66 13.09 -2.91
CA HIS A 132 -12.03 12.85 -2.45
C HIS A 132 -12.23 11.40 -2.00
N VAL A 133 -11.60 10.45 -2.71
CA VAL A 133 -11.56 9.05 -2.28
C VAL A 133 -10.86 8.96 -0.92
N ALA A 134 -9.68 9.57 -0.78
CA ALA A 134 -8.94 9.57 0.48
C ALA A 134 -9.74 10.21 1.63
N GLU A 135 -10.48 11.28 1.36
CA GLU A 135 -11.34 11.94 2.35
C GLU A 135 -12.58 11.13 2.74
N SER A 136 -13.08 10.28 1.82
CA SER A 136 -14.24 9.43 2.06
C SER A 136 -13.97 8.38 3.15
N PHE A 137 -12.70 8.00 3.35
CA PHE A 137 -12.32 7.15 4.46
C PHE A 137 -12.50 7.91 5.78
N HIS A 138 -13.45 7.44 6.59
CA HIS A 138 -13.72 8.01 7.91
C HIS A 138 -12.45 8.02 8.78
N GLY A 139 -12.15 9.18 9.38
CA GLY A 139 -11.07 9.30 10.33
C GLY A 139 -10.70 10.74 10.66
N ASN A 140 -9.78 10.90 11.60
CA ASN A 140 -9.32 12.20 12.08
C ASN A 140 -8.11 12.75 11.30
N THR A 141 -7.62 12.07 10.27
CA THR A 141 -6.43 12.49 9.51
C THR A 141 -6.59 12.38 7.99
N LEU A 142 -5.90 13.26 7.26
CA LEU A 142 -5.62 13.19 5.84
C LEU A 142 -4.12 13.44 5.63
N SER A 143 -3.40 12.45 5.11
CA SER A 143 -2.02 12.60 4.69
C SER A 143 -1.97 12.98 3.21
N ILE A 144 -1.22 14.04 2.89
CA ILE A 144 -0.91 14.49 1.54
C ILE A 144 0.57 14.21 1.32
N ILE A 145 0.88 13.35 0.36
CA ILE A 145 2.21 12.78 0.15
C ILE A 145 2.71 13.24 -1.22
N GLU A 146 3.70 14.11 -1.24
CA GLU A 146 4.38 14.50 -2.47
C GLU A 146 5.62 13.63 -2.67
N ILE A 147 5.69 12.96 -3.82
CA ILE A 147 6.82 12.13 -4.21
C ILE A 147 7.57 12.86 -5.34
N GLN A 148 8.78 13.31 -5.02
CA GLN A 148 9.69 14.00 -5.95
C GLN A 148 10.78 13.03 -6.40
N THR A 149 10.45 12.09 -7.29
CA THR A 149 11.46 11.16 -7.80
C THR A 149 12.34 11.80 -8.88
N ILE A 150 13.57 12.14 -8.52
CA ILE A 150 14.62 12.50 -9.48
C ILE A 150 15.19 11.24 -10.18
N PHE A 151 15.05 10.06 -9.56
CA PHE A 151 15.53 8.78 -10.11
C PHE A 151 14.42 7.75 -10.30
N MET A 152 14.25 7.32 -11.55
CA MET A 152 13.16 6.48 -12.08
C MET A 152 13.05 5.04 -11.52
N HIS A 153 13.91 4.65 -10.57
CA HIS A 153 14.02 3.26 -10.10
C HIS A 153 13.85 3.08 -8.58
N SER A 154 13.70 4.15 -7.80
CA SER A 154 13.79 4.09 -6.34
C SER A 154 12.47 4.29 -5.59
N ALA A 155 11.45 4.85 -6.22
CA ALA A 155 10.17 4.96 -5.54
C ALA A 155 9.51 3.60 -5.59
N ASN A 156 9.68 2.85 -4.50
CA ASN A 156 9.03 1.59 -4.19
C ASN A 156 7.51 1.77 -4.12
N LEU A 157 6.91 2.03 -5.28
CA LEU A 157 5.51 2.37 -5.51
C LEU A 157 4.97 1.40 -6.54
N SER A 158 3.68 1.09 -6.43
CA SER A 158 3.02 0.27 -7.43
C SER A 158 1.65 0.83 -7.70
N ASP A 159 1.43 1.22 -8.95
CA ASP A 159 0.10 1.55 -9.45
C ASP A 159 -0.69 0.24 -9.58
N ILE A 160 -1.62 0.03 -8.66
CA ILE A 160 -2.44 -1.19 -8.60
C ILE A 160 -3.88 -0.92 -9.01
N SER A 161 -4.17 0.31 -9.46
CA SER A 161 -5.49 0.73 -9.96
C SER A 161 -6.07 -0.20 -11.02
N SER A 162 -5.26 -0.84 -11.87
CA SER A 162 -5.75 -1.76 -12.91
C SER A 162 -6.09 -3.17 -12.43
N VAL A 163 -5.63 -3.55 -11.24
CA VAL A 163 -5.84 -4.88 -10.63
C VAL A 163 -6.66 -4.83 -9.34
N SER A 164 -6.95 -3.63 -8.85
CA SER A 164 -7.85 -3.42 -7.72
C SER A 164 -9.31 -3.66 -8.13
N HIS A 165 -10.11 -4.20 -7.21
CA HIS A 165 -11.56 -4.30 -7.38
C HIS A 165 -12.26 -2.94 -7.22
N HIS A 166 -11.55 -1.96 -6.66
CA HIS A 166 -12.00 -0.59 -6.44
C HIS A 166 -11.29 0.36 -7.42
N LEU A 167 -11.62 0.22 -8.71
CA LEU A 167 -10.97 0.97 -9.80
C LEU A 167 -11.07 2.50 -9.62
N ASP A 168 -12.16 2.96 -9.00
CA ASP A 168 -12.44 4.36 -8.69
C ASP A 168 -11.48 4.93 -7.64
N GLU A 169 -10.87 4.09 -6.80
CA GLU A 169 -9.91 4.56 -5.80
C GLU A 169 -8.57 5.00 -6.41
N GLN A 170 -8.30 4.65 -7.68
CA GLN A 170 -7.05 4.97 -8.37
C GLN A 170 -5.81 4.63 -7.54
N GLU A 171 -5.86 3.47 -6.89
CA GLU A 171 -4.95 3.07 -5.82
C GLU A 171 -3.48 2.97 -6.28
N VAL A 172 -2.60 3.55 -5.45
CA VAL A 172 -1.15 3.41 -5.51
C VAL A 172 -0.68 2.85 -4.18
N LEU A 173 -0.05 1.69 -4.23
CA LEU A 173 0.50 1.03 -3.06
C LEU A 173 1.95 1.47 -2.83
N LEU A 174 2.21 2.02 -1.66
CA LEU A 174 3.55 2.28 -1.17
C LEU A 174 4.10 0.98 -0.55
N GLN A 175 5.33 0.60 -0.87
CA GLN A 175 5.96 -0.54 -0.20
C GLN A 175 6.28 -0.24 1.28
N ALA A 176 6.48 -1.29 2.05
CA ALA A 176 6.94 -1.17 3.43
C ALA A 176 8.32 -0.49 3.53
N GLY A 177 8.52 0.27 4.61
CA GLY A 177 9.80 0.88 4.96
C GLY A 177 10.08 2.23 4.29
N HIS A 178 9.04 2.93 3.82
CA HIS A 178 9.20 4.26 3.22
C HIS A 178 9.47 5.33 4.28
N TYR A 179 10.40 6.23 3.99
CA TYR A 179 10.72 7.36 4.85
C TYR A 179 10.14 8.64 4.26
N PHE A 180 9.50 9.45 5.09
CA PHE A 180 8.93 10.73 4.68
C PHE A 180 9.44 11.86 5.57
N GLU A 181 9.84 12.96 4.97
CA GLU A 181 10.01 14.21 5.70
C GLU A 181 8.63 14.80 6.01
N VAL A 182 8.42 15.23 7.26
CA VAL A 182 7.18 15.88 7.66
C VAL A 182 7.34 17.38 7.48
N GLU A 183 6.77 17.93 6.42
CA GLU A 183 6.85 19.37 6.15
C GLU A 183 5.94 20.16 7.09
N LYS A 184 4.71 19.66 7.30
CA LYS A 184 3.68 20.41 8.01
C LYS A 184 2.62 19.50 8.58
N VAL A 185 2.13 19.85 9.76
CA VAL A 185 0.88 19.31 10.31
C VAL A 185 -0.05 20.48 10.62
N SER A 186 -1.28 20.44 10.10
CA SER A 186 -2.32 21.44 10.37
C SER A 186 -3.61 20.78 10.84
N SER A 187 -4.55 21.55 11.37
CA SER A 187 -5.90 21.09 11.71
C SER A 187 -6.92 21.96 10.98
N ILE A 188 -7.79 21.33 10.21
CA ILE A 188 -8.89 21.98 9.50
C ILE A 188 -10.17 21.31 9.98
N THR A 189 -11.05 22.09 10.60
CA THR A 189 -12.37 21.62 11.10
C THR A 189 -12.29 20.35 11.95
N GLY A 190 -11.25 20.23 12.79
CA GLY A 190 -11.04 19.07 13.68
C GLY A 190 -10.38 17.85 13.03
N LYS A 191 -10.11 17.88 11.71
CA LYS A 191 -9.32 16.87 11.01
C LYS A 191 -7.87 17.35 10.87
N TYR A 192 -6.90 16.49 11.16
CA TYR A 192 -5.50 16.80 10.96
C TYR A 192 -5.10 16.56 9.51
N VAL A 193 -4.38 17.51 8.92
CA VAL A 193 -3.79 17.38 7.58
C VAL A 193 -2.28 17.34 7.73
N ILE A 194 -1.68 16.24 7.28
CA ILE A 194 -0.26 15.94 7.41
C ILE A 194 0.36 16.00 6.01
N TYR A 195 1.35 16.88 5.82
CA TYR A 195 2.07 17.04 4.56
C TYR A 195 3.40 16.30 4.65
N LEU A 196 3.60 15.35 3.75
CA LEU A 196 4.73 14.44 3.69
C LEU A 196 5.44 14.59 2.34
N VAL A 197 6.77 14.60 2.37
CA VAL A 197 7.59 14.64 1.16
C VAL A 197 8.59 13.49 1.15
N PHE A 198 8.78 12.93 -0.05
CA PHE A 198 9.79 11.94 -0.39
C PHE A 198 10.66 12.46 -1.53
#